data_AF-A0A1K0FMM1-F1
#
_entry.id   AF-A0A1K0FMM1-F1
#
_cell.length_a   1.000
_cell.length_b   1.000
_cell.length_c   1.000
_cell.angle_alpha   90.00
_cell.angle_beta   90.00
_cell.angle_gamma   90.00
#
_symmetry.space_group_name_H-M   'P 1'
#
loop_
_entity.id
_entity.type
_entity.pdbx_description
1 polymer ?
#
loop_
_entity_poly.entity_id
_entity_poly.type
_entity_poly.pdbx_seq_one_letter_code
_entity_poly.pdbx_strand_id
1 'polypeptide(L)'
;MADIDFRTGDVLEIFCPFTEARVAGVSAGDVSIRWPWWRNDADVEWIDWNGNVAIAGGPDTPGWSNELFRTEPPAELLQVGADCRVGIPPTVVHVIEVQRFDPPLETGRLPRPHREIVVLTRGVSEDLNAVEQGIGLNPDDDIPLMIRLVFRPYAFLDLGDDVADRHGRAWCFDGPWEWRAYDGQGGTPAWPLTLLTGGDGLGDAKRSATVSTATQTGSHEIEVERWRRAAHAEPPVR
;
A
#
# COMPACT_ATOMS: atom_id res chain seq x y z
N MET A 1 3.74 -12.58 13.31
CA MET A 1 2.54 -12.02 12.68
C MET A 1 2.20 -12.89 11.49
N ALA A 2 0.93 -13.15 11.19
CA ALA A 2 0.59 -13.79 9.92
C ALA A 2 1.08 -12.88 8.79
N ASP A 3 1.76 -13.46 7.79
CA ASP A 3 2.19 -12.72 6.59
C ASP A 3 0.92 -12.21 5.89
N ILE A 4 0.77 -10.88 5.84
CA ILE A 4 -0.37 -10.26 5.18
C ILE A 4 -0.03 -10.24 3.69
N ASP A 5 -0.84 -10.92 2.88
CA ASP A 5 -0.79 -10.79 1.43
C ASP A 5 -1.42 -9.46 1.02
N PHE A 6 -0.61 -8.40 0.85
CA PHE A 6 -1.07 -7.08 0.43
C PHE A 6 -1.54 -7.07 -1.04
N ARG A 7 -2.61 -6.31 -1.32
CA ARG A 7 -3.15 -6.14 -2.67
C ARG A 7 -3.40 -4.67 -2.97
N THR A 8 -3.24 -4.26 -4.23
CA THR A 8 -3.72 -2.96 -4.70
C THR A 8 -5.19 -2.78 -4.31
N GLY A 9 -5.54 -1.59 -3.85
CA GLY A 9 -6.85 -1.24 -3.32
C GLY A 9 -7.06 -1.60 -1.85
N ASP A 10 -6.18 -2.35 -1.20
CA ASP A 10 -6.28 -2.55 0.26
C ASP A 10 -6.23 -1.21 0.99
N VAL A 11 -7.15 -1.01 1.93
CA VAL A 11 -7.12 0.10 2.88
C VAL A 11 -6.54 -0.41 4.18
N LEU A 12 -5.47 0.22 4.64
CA LEU A 12 -4.70 -0.19 5.79
C LEU A 12 -4.73 0.90 6.86
N GLU A 13 -4.72 0.48 8.13
CA GLU A 13 -4.29 1.33 9.24
C GLU A 13 -2.85 0.92 9.60
N ILE A 14 -1.95 1.89 9.57
CA ILE A 14 -0.54 1.73 9.90
C ILE A 14 -0.18 2.55 11.14
N PHE A 15 0.74 2.03 11.92
CA PHE A 15 1.25 2.68 13.11
C PHE A 15 2.68 2.20 13.37
N CYS A 16 3.55 3.09 13.83
CA CYS A 16 4.89 2.75 14.30
C CYS A 16 5.10 3.49 15.63
N PRO A 17 5.35 2.79 16.75
CA PRO A 17 5.67 3.42 18.01
C PRO A 17 6.83 4.42 17.87
N PHE A 18 6.69 5.57 18.54
CA PHE A 18 7.74 6.57 18.57
C PHE A 18 8.98 6.05 19.31
N THR A 19 10.06 5.86 18.56
CA THR A 19 11.34 5.30 19.00
C THR A 19 12.37 6.42 19.14
N GLU A 20 13.18 6.37 20.18
CA GLU A 20 14.26 7.35 20.41
C GLU A 20 15.23 7.38 19.22
N ALA A 21 15.60 8.58 18.80
CA ALA A 21 16.49 8.83 17.69
C ALA A 21 17.24 10.16 17.91
N ARG A 22 18.12 10.50 16.96
CA ARG A 22 18.92 11.72 17.03
C ARG A 22 18.96 12.44 15.70
N VAL A 23 18.86 13.76 15.74
CA VAL A 23 18.95 14.62 14.57
C VAL A 23 20.40 14.67 14.07
N ALA A 24 20.62 14.22 12.84
CA ALA A 24 21.91 14.25 12.16
C ALA A 24 22.11 15.52 11.32
N GLY A 25 21.03 16.11 10.80
CA GLY A 25 21.08 17.28 9.95
C GLY A 25 19.74 18.01 9.89
N VAL A 26 19.77 19.29 9.56
CA VAL A 26 18.57 20.11 9.31
C VAL A 26 18.82 20.92 8.05
N SER A 27 17.85 20.92 7.13
CA SER A 27 17.84 21.68 5.90
C SER A 27 16.64 22.65 5.90
N ALA A 28 16.47 23.42 4.82
CA ALA A 28 15.31 24.29 4.67
C ALA A 28 13.99 23.51 4.49
N GLY A 29 14.06 22.23 4.06
CA GLY A 29 12.90 21.42 3.75
C GLY A 29 12.80 20.12 4.56
N ASP A 30 13.85 19.68 5.23
CA ASP A 30 13.85 18.39 5.91
C ASP A 30 14.69 18.41 7.18
N VAL A 31 14.42 17.42 8.02
CA VAL A 31 15.28 17.03 9.12
C VAL A 31 15.80 15.63 8.83
N SER A 32 17.12 15.50 8.80
CA SER A 32 17.79 14.21 8.67
C SER A 32 17.95 13.56 10.04
N ILE A 33 17.37 12.38 10.22
CA ILE A 33 17.39 11.61 11.47
C ILE A 33 18.32 10.42 11.31
N ARG A 34 19.19 10.17 12.30
CA ARG A 34 19.90 8.90 12.41
C ARG A 34 18.87 7.81 12.64
N TRP A 35 18.70 6.95 11.64
CA TRP A 35 17.58 6.04 11.61
C TRP A 35 17.74 4.93 12.64
N PRO A 36 16.76 4.70 13.52
CA PRO A 36 16.97 3.81 14.66
C PRO A 36 16.86 2.32 14.32
N TRP A 37 16.32 1.97 13.15
CA TRP A 37 15.94 0.58 12.83
C TRP A 37 16.87 -0.10 11.82
N TRP A 38 17.33 0.62 10.80
CA TRP A 38 18.14 0.02 9.74
C TRP A 38 19.62 0.04 10.06
N ARG A 39 20.36 -0.87 9.41
CA ARG A 39 21.83 -0.96 9.49
C ARG A 39 22.41 -0.89 8.09
N ASN A 40 23.67 -0.46 7.97
CA ASN A 40 24.36 -0.50 6.68
C ASN A 40 24.55 -1.97 6.24
N ASP A 41 24.36 -2.21 4.95
CA ASP A 41 24.63 -3.50 4.34
C ASP A 41 26.09 -3.55 3.87
N ALA A 42 26.94 -4.24 4.64
CA ALA A 42 28.37 -4.33 4.36
C ALA A 42 28.69 -5.16 3.11
N ASP A 43 27.73 -5.96 2.61
CA ASP A 43 27.90 -6.81 1.44
C ASP A 43 27.56 -6.06 0.12
N VAL A 44 27.06 -4.82 0.21
CA VAL A 44 26.76 -3.96 -0.96
C VAL A 44 27.82 -2.87 -1.08
N GLU A 45 28.84 -3.12 -1.90
CA GLU A 45 29.99 -2.20 -2.04
C GLU A 45 29.70 -0.93 -2.86
N TRP A 46 28.61 -0.91 -3.64
CA TRP A 46 28.30 0.14 -4.59
C TRP A 46 27.26 1.16 -4.11
N ILE A 47 26.66 0.94 -2.93
CA ILE A 47 25.76 1.87 -2.24
C ILE A 47 26.29 2.14 -0.84
N ASP A 48 26.75 3.37 -0.59
CA ASP A 48 27.15 3.82 0.75
C ASP A 48 25.99 4.59 1.41
N TRP A 49 25.09 3.87 2.06
CA TRP A 49 24.02 4.51 2.83
C TRP A 49 24.59 5.14 4.10
N ASN A 50 24.30 6.41 4.32
CA ASN A 50 24.88 7.22 5.41
C ASN A 50 24.23 6.98 6.79
N GLY A 51 23.28 6.05 6.90
CA GLY A 51 22.57 5.74 8.14
C GLY A 51 21.46 6.73 8.53
N ASN A 52 21.16 7.71 7.68
CA ASN A 52 20.17 8.74 7.95
C ASN A 52 18.97 8.64 7.00
N VAL A 53 17.82 9.12 7.48
CA VAL A 53 16.59 9.29 6.69
C VAL A 53 16.13 10.73 6.85
N ALA A 54 15.80 11.38 5.73
CA ALA A 54 15.21 12.71 5.73
C ALA A 54 13.69 12.60 5.95
N ILE A 55 13.17 13.41 6.87
CA ILE A 55 11.74 13.58 7.11
C ILE A 55 11.39 15.02 6.75
N ALA A 56 10.29 15.20 6.02
CA ALA A 56 9.81 16.53 5.64
C ALA A 56 9.68 17.46 6.87
N GLY A 57 10.13 18.71 6.74
CA GLY A 57 10.32 19.65 7.85
C GLY A 57 9.04 20.22 8.45
N GLY A 58 7.94 20.21 7.70
CA GLY A 58 6.63 20.67 8.18
C GLY A 58 5.61 20.88 7.06
N PRO A 59 4.42 21.41 7.38
CA PRO A 59 3.30 21.59 6.44
C PRO A 59 3.62 22.38 5.16
N ASP A 60 4.58 23.28 5.22
CA ASP A 60 4.99 24.12 4.09
C ASP A 60 6.04 23.45 3.18
N THR A 61 6.49 22.24 3.51
CA THR A 61 7.47 21.49 2.72
C THR A 61 6.79 20.66 1.61
N PRO A 62 7.29 20.71 0.36
CA PRO A 62 6.88 19.77 -0.67
C PRO A 62 6.98 18.31 -0.20
N GLY A 63 5.93 17.53 -0.41
CA GLY A 63 5.87 16.12 0.01
C GLY A 63 5.42 15.89 1.46
N TRP A 64 5.23 16.93 2.28
CA TRP A 64 4.74 16.77 3.66
C TRP A 64 3.38 16.05 3.75
N SER A 65 2.48 16.30 2.79
CA SER A 65 1.17 15.64 2.74
C SER A 65 1.28 14.12 2.55
N ASN A 66 2.39 13.66 1.98
CA ASN A 66 2.65 12.26 1.75
C ASN A 66 3.41 11.65 2.93
N GLU A 67 4.36 12.39 3.52
CA GLU A 67 5.21 11.94 4.63
C GLU A 67 4.40 11.20 5.71
N LEU A 68 4.81 9.98 6.07
CA LEU A 68 4.16 9.16 7.10
C LEU A 68 4.86 9.28 8.44
N PHE A 69 6.19 9.43 8.44
CA PHE A 69 6.95 9.52 9.66
C PHE A 69 6.82 10.91 10.27
N ARG A 70 6.69 10.94 11.60
CA ARG A 70 6.62 12.16 12.38
C ARG A 70 7.67 12.10 13.47
N THR A 71 8.09 13.27 13.92
CA THR A 71 9.01 13.41 15.04
C THR A 71 8.33 14.02 16.25
N GLU A 72 8.83 13.68 17.44
CA GLU A 72 8.54 14.36 18.71
C GLU A 72 9.87 14.86 19.30
N PRO A 73 10.09 16.18 19.47
CA PRO A 73 9.25 17.30 19.00
C PRO A 73 9.05 17.34 17.47
N PRO A 74 8.05 18.12 16.97
CA PRO A 74 7.83 18.32 15.54
C PRO A 74 9.10 18.76 14.78
N ALA A 75 9.26 18.31 13.54
CA ALA A 75 10.48 18.44 12.76
C ALA A 75 10.96 19.90 12.63
N GLU A 76 10.03 20.83 12.40
CA GLU A 76 10.29 22.28 12.31
C GLU A 76 10.96 22.90 13.55
N LEU A 77 10.89 22.23 14.71
CA LEU A 77 11.49 22.70 15.97
C LEU A 77 12.84 22.04 16.27
N LEU A 78 13.26 21.06 15.46
CA LEU A 78 14.46 20.28 15.71
C LEU A 78 15.73 21.02 15.28
N GLN A 79 16.80 20.77 16.02
CA GLN A 79 18.14 21.28 15.72
C GLN A 79 19.12 20.11 15.59
N VAL A 80 20.20 20.33 14.85
CA VAL A 80 21.26 19.33 14.68
C VAL A 80 21.78 18.87 16.04
N GLY A 81 21.87 17.55 16.22
CA GLY A 81 22.36 16.92 17.45
C GLY A 81 21.32 16.79 18.56
N ALA A 82 20.09 17.30 18.40
CA ALA A 82 19.01 17.14 19.35
C ALA A 82 18.52 15.69 19.43
N ASP A 83 18.09 15.27 20.61
CA ASP A 83 17.37 14.04 20.81
C ASP A 83 15.91 14.23 20.38
N CYS A 84 15.36 13.22 19.72
CA CYS A 84 13.96 13.21 19.31
C CYS A 84 13.41 11.79 19.39
N ARG A 85 12.12 11.63 19.09
CA ARG A 85 11.52 10.33 18.81
C ARG A 85 10.94 10.35 17.41
N VAL A 86 10.99 9.22 16.71
CA VAL A 86 10.42 9.07 15.36
C VAL A 86 9.48 7.88 15.31
N GLY A 87 8.35 8.05 14.64
CA GLY A 87 7.33 7.01 14.48
C GLY A 87 6.26 7.41 13.48
N ILE A 88 5.22 6.59 13.36
CA ILE A 88 4.05 6.85 12.52
C ILE A 88 2.85 6.87 13.46
N PRO A 89 2.15 8.00 13.65
CA PRO A 89 0.89 7.99 14.40
C PRO A 89 -0.14 7.11 13.69
N PRO A 90 -1.21 6.63 14.35
CA PRO A 90 -2.25 5.83 13.69
C PRO A 90 -2.76 6.54 12.42
N THR A 91 -2.45 5.96 11.26
CA THR A 91 -2.66 6.58 9.95
C THR A 91 -3.36 5.60 9.03
N VAL A 92 -4.41 6.06 8.35
CA VAL A 92 -5.08 5.26 7.33
C VAL A 92 -4.48 5.60 5.97
N VAL A 93 -4.12 4.55 5.22
CA VAL A 93 -3.55 4.62 3.87
C VAL A 93 -4.26 3.64 2.95
N HIS A 94 -4.11 3.79 1.64
CA HIS A 94 -4.53 2.79 0.67
C HIS A 94 -3.39 2.40 -0.27
N VAL A 95 -3.31 1.12 -0.59
CA VAL A 95 -2.24 0.52 -1.41
C VAL A 95 -2.55 0.77 -2.88
N ILE A 96 -1.63 1.41 -3.60
CA ILE A 96 -1.73 1.61 -5.05
C ILE A 96 -0.89 0.59 -5.83
N GLU A 97 0.20 0.10 -5.22
CA GLU A 97 1.12 -0.84 -5.86
C GLU A 97 1.72 -1.82 -4.84
N VAL A 98 2.00 -3.04 -5.30
CA VAL A 98 2.73 -4.05 -4.55
C VAL A 98 3.83 -4.62 -5.44
N GLN A 99 5.08 -4.39 -5.05
CA GLN A 99 6.25 -4.90 -5.75
C GLN A 99 6.87 -6.06 -4.96
N ARG A 100 7.37 -7.07 -5.67
CA ARG A 100 8.09 -8.21 -5.08
C ARG A 100 9.48 -8.31 -5.72
N PHE A 101 10.48 -8.53 -4.89
CA PHE A 101 11.88 -8.62 -5.30
C PHE A 101 12.42 -10.00 -4.95
N ASP A 102 12.75 -10.76 -5.99
CA ASP A 102 13.48 -12.02 -5.88
C ASP A 102 14.56 -12.06 -6.98
N PRO A 103 15.84 -11.83 -6.64
CA PRO A 103 16.38 -11.68 -5.27
C PRO A 103 15.98 -10.35 -4.59
N PRO A 104 16.17 -10.23 -3.26
CA PRO A 104 15.89 -9.00 -2.51
C PRO A 104 16.66 -7.79 -3.02
N LEU A 105 16.04 -6.62 -2.99
CA LEU A 105 16.61 -5.39 -3.52
C LEU A 105 17.84 -4.95 -2.72
N GLU A 106 18.94 -4.68 -3.40
CA GLU A 106 20.14 -4.09 -2.80
C GLU A 106 19.95 -2.58 -2.63
N THR A 107 19.77 -2.14 -1.38
CA THR A 107 19.51 -0.72 -1.03
C THR A 107 20.65 -0.08 -0.22
N GLY A 108 21.78 -0.77 -0.04
CA GLY A 108 22.88 -0.37 0.86
C GLY A 108 22.51 -0.40 2.35
N ARG A 109 21.32 -0.90 2.68
CA ARG A 109 20.76 -1.00 4.03
C ARG A 109 20.11 -2.36 4.25
N LEU A 110 20.18 -2.83 5.49
CA LEU A 110 19.52 -4.02 5.99
C LEU A 110 18.28 -3.67 6.82
N PRO A 111 17.25 -4.54 6.78
CA PRO A 111 17.14 -5.72 5.93
C PRO A 111 16.87 -5.37 4.46
N ARG A 112 17.32 -6.22 3.53
CA ARG A 112 17.08 -6.04 2.09
C ARG A 112 15.59 -6.24 1.80
N PRO A 113 14.91 -5.32 1.09
CA PRO A 113 13.50 -5.49 0.77
C PRO A 113 13.25 -6.69 -0.14
N HIS A 114 12.37 -7.59 0.31
CA HIS A 114 11.77 -8.63 -0.52
C HIS A 114 10.46 -8.16 -1.18
N ARG A 115 9.87 -7.10 -0.63
CA ARG A 115 8.59 -6.55 -1.05
C ARG A 115 8.53 -5.07 -0.69
N GLU A 116 7.84 -4.30 -1.51
CA GLU A 116 7.46 -2.94 -1.23
C GLU A 116 5.97 -2.77 -1.52
N ILE A 117 5.27 -2.06 -0.64
CA ILE A 117 3.93 -1.54 -0.92
C ILE A 117 4.04 -0.04 -1.09
N VAL A 118 3.44 0.49 -2.16
CA VAL A 118 3.32 1.93 -2.37
C VAL A 118 1.94 2.35 -1.92
N VAL A 119 1.88 3.34 -1.03
CA VAL A 119 0.63 3.78 -0.41
C VAL A 119 0.37 5.27 -0.58
N LEU A 120 -0.90 5.64 -0.61
CA LEU A 120 -1.37 7.02 -0.51
C LEU A 120 -2.11 7.23 0.81
N THR A 121 -2.01 8.43 1.38
CA THR A 121 -2.74 8.79 2.59
C THR A 121 -4.24 8.90 2.32
N ARG A 122 -5.05 8.63 3.36
CA ARG A 122 -6.50 8.79 3.30
C ARG A 122 -6.87 10.19 2.79
N GLY A 123 -7.77 10.26 1.80
CA GLY A 123 -8.16 11.52 1.17
C GLY A 123 -7.46 11.82 -0.15
N VAL A 124 -6.39 11.11 -0.49
CA VAL A 124 -5.61 11.33 -1.70
C VAL A 124 -5.92 10.25 -2.73
N SER A 125 -6.40 10.65 -3.91
CA SER A 125 -6.63 9.75 -5.05
C SER A 125 -5.37 9.56 -5.86
N GLU A 126 -5.23 8.39 -6.50
CA GLU A 126 -4.13 8.10 -7.43
C GLU A 126 -4.23 9.01 -8.67
N ASP A 127 -3.12 9.66 -9.04
CA ASP A 127 -2.99 10.40 -10.30
C ASP A 127 -2.20 9.57 -11.30
N LEU A 128 -2.90 9.02 -12.30
CA LEU A 128 -2.29 8.17 -13.32
C LEU A 128 -1.28 8.90 -14.23
N ASN A 129 -1.22 10.23 -14.17
CA ASN A 129 -0.25 11.03 -14.93
C ASN A 129 1.00 11.39 -14.11
N ALA A 130 1.00 11.12 -12.81
CA ALA A 130 2.14 11.39 -11.95
C ALA A 130 3.27 10.40 -12.28
N VAL A 131 4.49 10.93 -12.48
CA VAL A 131 5.69 10.11 -12.72
C VAL A 131 6.08 9.34 -11.45
N GLU A 132 5.90 9.96 -10.29
CA GLU A 132 6.13 9.38 -8.98
C GLU A 132 5.00 9.84 -8.04
N GLN A 133 4.45 8.90 -7.26
CA GLN A 133 3.44 9.20 -6.26
C GLN A 133 3.44 8.15 -5.15
N GLY A 134 2.86 8.52 -4.01
CA GLY A 134 2.78 7.66 -2.85
C GLY A 134 4.12 7.51 -2.12
N ILE A 135 4.10 6.64 -1.12
CA ILE A 135 5.26 6.30 -0.30
C ILE A 135 5.45 4.79 -0.30
N GLY A 136 6.67 4.37 -0.62
CA GLY A 136 7.12 3.00 -0.47
C GLY A 136 7.32 2.65 1.00
N LEU A 137 6.72 1.53 1.41
CA LEU A 137 6.93 0.90 2.70
C LEU A 137 7.38 -0.54 2.45
N ASN A 138 8.42 -0.99 3.17
CA ASN A 138 8.76 -2.41 3.22
C ASN A 138 8.11 -3.02 4.48
N PRO A 139 7.05 -3.84 4.35
CA PRO A 139 6.39 -4.45 5.51
C PRO A 139 7.27 -5.45 6.26
N ASP A 140 8.33 -5.93 5.60
CA ASP A 140 9.23 -6.97 6.08
C ASP A 140 10.57 -6.38 6.59
N ASP A 141 10.64 -5.07 6.83
CA ASP A 141 11.82 -4.42 7.40
C ASP A 141 11.87 -4.42 8.94
N ASP A 142 12.97 -3.89 9.49
CA ASP A 142 13.20 -3.82 10.94
C ASP A 142 12.43 -2.67 11.63
N ILE A 143 11.65 -1.87 10.89
CA ILE A 143 10.79 -0.84 11.49
C ILE A 143 9.61 -1.56 12.18
N PRO A 144 9.28 -1.24 13.44
CA PRO A 144 8.22 -1.88 14.20
C PRO A 144 6.82 -1.40 13.74
N LEU A 145 6.52 -1.60 12.45
CA LEU A 145 5.24 -1.28 11.82
C LEU A 145 4.17 -2.27 12.29
N MET A 146 3.10 -1.72 12.82
CA MET A 146 1.83 -2.41 13.04
C MET A 146 0.91 -2.08 11.88
N ILE A 147 0.52 -3.10 11.11
CA ILE A 147 -0.33 -2.95 9.93
C ILE A 147 -1.61 -3.77 10.13
N ARG A 148 -2.76 -3.11 9.95
CA ARG A 148 -4.08 -3.72 10.07
C ARG A 148 -4.88 -3.47 8.81
N LEU A 149 -5.41 -4.54 8.20
CA LEU A 149 -6.36 -4.42 7.09
C LEU A 149 -7.67 -3.80 7.61
N VAL A 150 -8.07 -2.66 7.03
CA VAL A 150 -9.34 -1.97 7.29
C VAL A 150 -10.39 -2.45 6.30
N PHE A 151 -10.03 -2.52 5.03
CA PHE A 151 -10.93 -2.95 3.96
C PHE A 151 -10.14 -3.52 2.78
N ARG A 152 -10.64 -4.62 2.21
CA ARG A 152 -10.16 -5.17 0.93
C ARG A 152 -11.32 -5.16 -0.07
N PRO A 153 -11.24 -4.38 -1.15
CA PRO A 153 -12.25 -4.43 -2.20
C PRO A 153 -12.24 -5.81 -2.85
N TYR A 154 -13.43 -6.37 -3.10
CA TYR A 154 -13.59 -7.67 -3.75
C TYR A 154 -12.83 -8.81 -3.05
N ALA A 155 -12.79 -8.81 -1.71
CA ALA A 155 -12.05 -9.81 -0.92
C ALA A 155 -12.42 -11.29 -1.18
N PHE A 156 -13.51 -11.53 -1.92
CA PHE A 156 -13.97 -12.84 -2.35
C PHE A 156 -13.36 -13.31 -3.69
N LEU A 157 -12.54 -12.49 -4.35
CA LEU A 157 -11.82 -12.80 -5.59
C LEU A 157 -10.31 -12.76 -5.40
N ASP A 158 -9.61 -13.51 -6.25
CA ASP A 158 -8.17 -13.45 -6.44
C ASP A 158 -7.84 -12.95 -7.86
N LEU A 159 -6.66 -12.34 -8.02
CA LEU A 159 -6.23 -11.83 -9.32
C LEU A 159 -6.18 -12.96 -10.35
N GLY A 160 -6.71 -12.67 -11.54
CA GLY A 160 -6.83 -13.62 -12.65
C GLY A 160 -8.05 -14.54 -12.58
N ASP A 161 -8.91 -14.42 -11.57
CA ASP A 161 -10.16 -15.19 -11.54
C ASP A 161 -11.06 -14.86 -12.75
N ASP A 162 -11.58 -15.92 -13.38
CA ASP A 162 -12.59 -15.81 -14.42
C ASP A 162 -13.98 -16.00 -13.82
N VAL A 163 -14.88 -15.05 -14.09
CA VAL A 163 -16.26 -15.06 -13.57
C VAL A 163 -17.28 -14.86 -14.68
N ALA A 164 -18.45 -15.47 -14.53
CA ALA A 164 -19.64 -15.11 -15.27
C ALA A 164 -20.51 -14.18 -14.42
N ASP A 165 -21.03 -13.13 -15.04
CA ASP A 165 -22.01 -12.25 -14.43
C ASP A 165 -23.44 -12.83 -14.54
N ARG A 166 -24.43 -12.15 -13.96
CA ARG A 166 -25.83 -12.61 -13.96
C ARG A 166 -26.46 -12.77 -15.35
N HIS A 167 -25.86 -12.15 -16.36
CA HIS A 167 -26.30 -12.22 -17.75
C HIS A 167 -25.53 -13.30 -18.54
N GLY A 168 -24.64 -14.06 -17.87
CA GLY A 168 -23.81 -15.08 -18.48
C GLY A 168 -22.61 -14.51 -19.24
N ARG A 169 -22.33 -13.21 -19.11
CA ARG A 169 -21.17 -12.58 -19.74
C ARG A 169 -19.92 -12.90 -18.92
N ALA A 170 -18.83 -13.29 -19.59
CA ALA A 170 -17.59 -13.69 -18.95
C ALA A 170 -16.62 -12.52 -18.79
N TRP A 171 -15.95 -12.48 -17.63
CA TRP A 171 -15.04 -11.43 -17.20
C TRP A 171 -13.81 -12.03 -16.53
N CYS A 172 -12.67 -11.39 -16.69
CA CYS A 172 -11.47 -11.62 -15.90
C CYS A 172 -11.33 -10.50 -14.85
N PHE A 173 -11.01 -10.87 -13.62
CA PHE A 173 -10.70 -9.94 -12.53
C PHE A 173 -9.18 -9.72 -12.43
N ASP A 174 -8.67 -8.65 -13.02
CA ASP A 174 -7.23 -8.33 -13.00
C ASP A 174 -6.84 -7.42 -11.83
N GLY A 175 -7.83 -6.88 -11.12
CA GLY A 175 -7.63 -6.01 -9.97
C GLY A 175 -8.93 -5.34 -9.56
N PRO A 176 -8.95 -4.66 -8.40
CA PRO A 176 -10.18 -4.06 -7.86
C PRO A 176 -10.85 -3.06 -8.80
N TRP A 177 -10.09 -2.43 -9.70
CA TRP A 177 -10.56 -1.44 -10.68
C TRP A 177 -10.39 -1.93 -12.13
N GLU A 178 -9.86 -3.14 -12.32
CA GLU A 178 -9.47 -3.68 -13.63
C GLU A 178 -10.32 -4.91 -13.94
N TRP A 179 -11.41 -4.66 -14.65
CA TRP A 179 -12.31 -5.69 -15.15
C TRP A 179 -12.19 -5.78 -16.66
N ARG A 180 -11.87 -6.98 -17.16
CA ARG A 180 -11.77 -7.23 -18.60
C ARG A 180 -12.84 -8.21 -19.05
N ALA A 181 -13.75 -7.76 -19.92
CA ALA A 181 -14.71 -8.65 -20.54
C ALA A 181 -14.08 -9.44 -21.70
N TYR A 182 -14.42 -10.72 -21.80
CA TYR A 182 -13.90 -11.58 -22.88
C TYR A 182 -14.48 -11.27 -24.27
N ASP A 183 -15.61 -10.57 -24.33
CA ASP A 183 -16.20 -10.08 -25.58
C ASP A 183 -15.59 -8.75 -26.06
N GLY A 184 -14.62 -8.20 -25.33
CA GLY A 184 -13.92 -6.96 -25.66
C GLY A 184 -14.73 -5.68 -25.45
N GLN A 185 -15.95 -5.75 -24.93
CA GLN A 185 -16.76 -4.56 -24.62
C GLN A 185 -16.43 -4.03 -23.21
N GLY A 186 -16.55 -2.73 -22.99
CA GLY A 186 -16.30 -2.12 -21.67
C GLY A 186 -17.39 -2.42 -20.62
N GLY A 187 -17.20 -1.82 -19.44
CA GLY A 187 -18.16 -1.85 -18.33
C GLY A 187 -17.67 -2.68 -17.15
N THR A 188 -18.62 -3.01 -16.26
CA THR A 188 -18.38 -3.76 -15.03
C THR A 188 -19.36 -4.93 -14.94
N PRO A 189 -19.00 -6.04 -14.25
CA PRO A 189 -19.84 -7.22 -14.23
C PRO A 189 -21.10 -7.02 -13.40
N ALA A 190 -22.24 -7.47 -13.93
CA ALA A 190 -23.52 -7.41 -13.24
C ALA A 190 -23.67 -8.54 -12.21
N TRP A 191 -23.82 -8.21 -10.94
CA TRP A 191 -23.91 -9.20 -9.86
C TRP A 191 -25.27 -9.93 -9.82
N PRO A 192 -25.35 -11.19 -9.34
CA PRO A 192 -24.26 -11.97 -8.74
C PRO A 192 -23.24 -12.50 -9.75
N LEU A 193 -22.06 -12.86 -9.23
CA LEU A 193 -20.97 -13.48 -9.98
C LEU A 193 -20.94 -14.98 -9.72
N THR A 194 -20.53 -15.72 -10.74
CA THR A 194 -20.23 -17.16 -10.66
C THR A 194 -18.78 -17.37 -11.04
N LEU A 195 -17.96 -17.93 -10.16
CA LEU A 195 -16.58 -18.28 -10.49
C LEU A 195 -16.58 -19.42 -11.51
N LEU A 196 -15.95 -19.18 -12.66
CA LEU A 196 -15.76 -20.14 -13.74
C LEU A 196 -14.46 -20.92 -13.54
N THR A 197 -13.36 -20.18 -13.34
CA THR A 197 -12.02 -20.72 -13.14
C THR A 197 -11.28 -19.82 -12.16
N GLY A 198 -10.53 -20.39 -11.21
CA GLY A 198 -9.61 -19.61 -10.39
C GLY A 198 -8.44 -19.06 -11.22
N GLY A 199 -7.78 -18.00 -10.74
CA GLY A 199 -6.57 -17.47 -11.39
C GLY A 199 -5.40 -18.46 -11.49
N ASP A 200 -5.45 -19.57 -10.73
CA ASP A 200 -4.53 -20.72 -10.82
C ASP A 200 -4.94 -21.76 -11.87
N GLY A 201 -6.03 -21.53 -12.60
CA GLY A 201 -6.59 -22.45 -13.58
C GLY A 201 -7.42 -23.58 -12.98
N LEU A 202 -7.64 -23.61 -11.66
CA LEU A 202 -8.35 -24.68 -10.97
C LEU A 202 -9.78 -24.29 -10.59
N GLY A 203 -10.70 -25.25 -10.75
CA GLY A 203 -12.08 -25.10 -10.27
C GLY A 203 -12.18 -25.50 -8.80
N ASP A 204 -12.35 -24.53 -7.90
CA ASP A 204 -12.64 -24.78 -6.48
C ASP A 204 -14.12 -24.49 -6.17
N ALA A 205 -14.89 -25.55 -5.91
CA ALA A 205 -16.30 -25.46 -5.55
C ALA A 205 -16.55 -24.59 -4.30
N LYS A 206 -15.61 -24.58 -3.35
CA LYS A 206 -15.71 -23.75 -2.13
C LYS A 206 -15.52 -22.26 -2.45
N ARG A 207 -14.56 -21.93 -3.31
CA ARG A 207 -14.38 -20.54 -3.80
C ARG A 207 -15.58 -20.10 -4.62
N SER A 208 -16.09 -20.95 -5.51
CA SER A 208 -17.28 -20.64 -6.30
C SER A 208 -18.51 -20.34 -5.43
N ALA A 209 -18.73 -21.14 -4.38
CA ALA A 209 -19.79 -20.87 -3.40
C ALA A 209 -19.57 -19.55 -2.62
N THR A 210 -18.31 -19.23 -2.28
CA THR A 210 -17.94 -17.97 -1.61
C THR A 210 -18.25 -16.77 -2.50
N VAL A 211 -17.80 -16.78 -3.76
CA VAL A 211 -18.04 -15.71 -4.74
C VAL A 211 -19.54 -15.52 -4.96
N SER A 212 -20.27 -16.61 -5.20
CA SER A 212 -21.71 -16.55 -5.41
C SER A 212 -22.43 -15.95 -4.19
N THR A 213 -22.11 -16.41 -2.97
CA THR A 213 -22.72 -15.91 -1.74
C THR A 213 -22.40 -14.44 -1.50
N ALA A 214 -21.14 -14.03 -1.68
CA ALA A 214 -20.71 -12.65 -1.45
C ALA A 214 -21.37 -11.65 -2.41
N THR A 215 -21.73 -12.09 -3.60
CA THR A 215 -22.29 -11.24 -4.67
C THR A 215 -23.80 -11.41 -4.86
N GLN A 216 -24.47 -12.26 -4.07
CA GLN A 216 -25.94 -12.37 -4.05
C GLN A 216 -26.63 -11.03 -3.78
N THR A 217 -25.97 -10.14 -3.03
CA THR A 217 -26.44 -8.80 -2.75
C THR A 217 -25.35 -7.79 -3.06
N GLY A 218 -25.74 -6.56 -3.38
CA GLY A 218 -24.80 -5.49 -3.70
C GLY A 218 -24.55 -5.38 -5.20
N SER A 219 -23.50 -4.62 -5.54
CA SER A 219 -23.05 -4.42 -6.90
C SER A 219 -21.61 -3.91 -6.89
N HIS A 220 -20.98 -3.86 -8.06
CA HIS A 220 -19.70 -3.19 -8.25
C HIS A 220 -19.71 -1.75 -7.69
N GLU A 221 -20.76 -0.97 -7.97
CA GLU A 221 -20.88 0.42 -7.50
C GLU A 221 -20.95 0.50 -5.97
N ILE A 222 -21.65 -0.43 -5.33
CA ILE A 222 -21.73 -0.49 -3.86
C ILE A 222 -20.37 -0.86 -3.27
N GLU A 223 -19.62 -1.77 -3.90
CA GLU A 223 -18.28 -2.15 -3.43
C GLU A 223 -17.29 -0.99 -3.58
N VAL A 224 -17.34 -0.27 -4.71
CA VAL A 224 -16.60 0.98 -4.91
C VAL A 224 -16.95 2.01 -3.83
N GLU A 225 -18.22 2.19 -3.51
CA GLU A 225 -18.65 3.12 -2.46
C GLU A 225 -18.15 2.71 -1.06
N ARG A 226 -18.08 1.41 -0.77
CA ARG A 226 -17.46 0.92 0.48
C ARG A 226 -15.98 1.26 0.53
N TRP A 227 -15.27 1.11 -0.58
CA TRP A 227 -13.87 1.50 -0.69
C TRP A 227 -13.69 3.02 -0.49
N ARG A 228 -14.49 3.85 -1.17
CA ARG A 228 -14.49 5.32 -1.02
C ARG A 228 -14.67 5.74 0.43
N ARG A 229 -15.60 5.11 1.17
CA ARG A 229 -15.79 5.40 2.60
C ARG A 229 -14.60 5.03 3.47
N ALA A 230 -13.85 4.00 3.10
CA ALA A 230 -12.66 3.57 3.83
C ALA A 230 -11.45 4.47 3.50
N ALA A 231 -11.17 4.69 2.22
CA ALA A 231 -10.00 5.43 1.72
C ALA A 231 -10.19 6.96 1.68
N HIS A 232 -11.43 7.44 1.66
CA HIS A 232 -11.79 8.84 1.34
C HIS A 232 -11.19 9.35 0.03
N ALA A 233 -10.95 8.44 -0.91
CA ALA A 233 -10.34 8.71 -2.21
C ALA A 233 -11.27 8.20 -3.31
N GLU A 234 -10.94 8.54 -4.55
CA GLU A 234 -11.57 8.00 -5.75
C GLU A 234 -10.71 6.87 -6.34
N PRO A 235 -11.32 5.74 -6.76
CA PRO A 235 -10.58 4.73 -7.52
C PRO A 235 -10.03 5.33 -8.82
N PRO A 236 -8.85 4.89 -9.28
CA PRO A 236 -8.34 5.29 -10.58
C PRO A 236 -9.30 4.83 -11.68
N VAL A 237 -9.48 5.69 -12.69
CA VAL A 237 -10.23 5.33 -13.91
C VAL A 237 -9.24 4.69 -14.87
N ARG A 238 -9.25 3.34 -14.95
CA ARG A 238 -8.38 2.55 -15.82
C ARG A 238 -9.14 2.00 -17.04
#